data_AF-A0A947RVC3-F1
#
_entry.id   AF-A0A947RVC3-F1
#
_cell.length_a   1.000
_cell.length_b   1.000
_cell.length_c   1.000
_cell.angle_alpha   90.00
_cell.angle_beta   90.00
_cell.angle_gamma   90.00
#
_symmetry.space_group_name_H-M   'P 1'
#
loop_
_entity.id
_entity.type
_entity.pdbx_description
1 polymer ?
#
loop_
_entity_poly.entity_id
_entity_poly.type
_entity_poly.pdbx_seq_one_letter_code
_entity_poly.pdbx_strand_id
1 'polypeptide(L)' 'VAGENTSRPLSDKKIVELLSVSGLKIARRTVAKYRDHLGILNARMRKKF' A
#
# COMPACT_ATOMS: atom_id res chain seq x y z
N VAL A 1 -9.05 1.80 -6.25
CA VAL A 1 -7.99 2.86 -6.11
C VAL A 1 -8.59 4.26 -5.87
N ALA A 2 -9.93 4.43 -5.85
CA ALA A 2 -10.61 5.72 -5.87
C ALA A 2 -10.50 6.63 -4.61
N GLY A 3 -9.73 6.26 -3.57
CA GLY A 3 -9.56 7.06 -2.34
C GLY A 3 -8.11 7.32 -1.94
N GLU A 4 -7.14 6.90 -2.75
CA GLU A 4 -5.71 7.15 -2.49
C GLU A 4 -5.25 8.39 -3.25
N ASN A 5 -4.40 9.21 -2.62
CA ASN A 5 -3.77 10.34 -3.29
C ASN A 5 -2.77 9.84 -4.36
N THR A 6 -3.11 10.00 -5.63
CA THR A 6 -2.32 9.56 -6.80
C THR A 6 -0.96 10.27 -6.94
N SER A 7 -0.81 11.47 -6.36
CA SER A 7 0.48 12.20 -6.33
C SER A 7 1.43 11.64 -5.27
N ARG A 8 0.88 11.07 -4.19
CA ARG A 8 1.63 10.45 -3.09
C ARG A 8 1.05 9.08 -2.76
N PRO A 9 1.22 8.09 -3.66
CA PRO A 9 0.71 6.76 -3.43
C PRO A 9 1.33 6.16 -2.16
N LEU A 10 0.51 5.43 -1.40
CA LEU A 10 0.93 4.83 -0.14
C LEU A 10 1.91 3.69 -0.42
N SER A 11 3.05 3.73 0.28
CA SER A 11 3.97 2.60 0.31
C SER A 11 3.39 1.48 1.16
N ASP A 12 3.78 0.25 0.83
CA ASP A 12 3.50 -0.94 1.63
C ASP A 12 3.86 -0.75 3.13
N LYS A 13 4.96 -0.07 3.45
CA LYS A 13 5.35 0.28 4.82
C LYS A 13 4.32 1.19 5.49
N LYS A 14 3.81 2.21 4.77
CA LYS A 14 2.79 3.12 5.30
C LYS A 14 1.47 2.40 5.52
N ILE A 15 1.11 1.47 4.63
CA ILE A 15 -0.08 0.63 4.78
C ILE A 15 0.02 -0.25 6.03
N VAL A 16 1.18 -0.88 6.27
CA VAL A 16 1.42 -1.66 7.50
C VAL A 16 1.27 -0.81 8.76
N GLU A 17 1.84 0.40 8.74
CA GLU A 17 1.75 1.34 9.87
C GLU A 17 0.29 1.72 10.16
N LEU A 18 -0.48 2.08 9.12
CA LEU A 18 -1.90 2.41 9.26
C LEU A 18 -2.72 1.22 9.79
N LEU A 19 -2.49 0.02 9.26
CA LEU A 19 -3.17 -1.19 9.72
C LEU A 19 -2.80 -1.53 11.17
N SER A 20 -1.54 -1.31 11.56
CA SER A 20 -1.10 -1.52 12.93
C SER A 20 -1.79 -0.58 13.91
N VAL A 21 -2.04 0.68 13.51
CA VAL A 21 -2.83 1.65 14.30
C VAL A 21 -4.27 1.18 14.46
N SER A 22 -4.86 0.56 13.44
CA SER A 22 -6.19 -0.07 13.53
C SER A 22 -6.22 -1.39 14.30
N GLY A 23 -5.10 -1.80 14.92
CA GLY A 23 -4.99 -3.04 15.69
C GLY A 23 -4.62 -4.28 14.87
N LEU A 24 -4.45 -4.14 13.55
CA LEU A 24 -4.12 -5.24 12.64
C LEU A 24 -2.62 -5.28 12.36
N LYS A 25 -1.89 -6.11 13.13
CA LYS A 25 -0.46 -6.35 12.91
C LYS A 25 -0.25 -7.31 11.73
N ILE A 26 0.13 -6.76 10.57
CA ILE A 26 0.51 -7.55 9.40
C ILE A 26 1.92 -7.21 8.93
N ALA A 27 2.63 -8.19 8.38
CA ALA A 27 3.95 -7.96 7.82
C ALA A 27 3.87 -7.23 6.46
N ARG A 28 4.89 -6.40 6.18
CA ARG A 28 5.06 -5.70 4.89
C ARG A 28 5.02 -6.65 3.69
N ARG A 29 5.62 -7.84 3.81
CA ARG A 29 5.62 -8.86 2.76
C ARG A 29 4.22 -9.37 2.44
N THR A 30 3.36 -9.49 3.44
CA THR A 30 1.95 -9.88 3.26
C THR A 30 1.23 -8.81 2.44
N VAL A 31 1.39 -7.52 2.78
CA VAL A 31 0.82 -6.41 1.99
C VAL A 31 1.30 -6.43 0.54
N ALA A 32 2.60 -6.64 0.32
CA ALA A 32 3.16 -6.73 -1.03
C ALA A 32 2.53 -7.89 -1.82
N LYS A 33 2.42 -9.07 -1.22
CA LYS A 33 1.78 -10.24 -1.85
C LYS A 33 0.33 -9.93 -2.23
N TYR A 34 -0.45 -9.36 -1.31
CA TYR A 34 -1.84 -8.99 -1.58
C TYR A 34 -1.96 -7.93 -2.68
N ARG A 35 -1.04 -6.95 -2.74
CA ARG A 35 -1.01 -5.97 -3.84
C ARG A 35 -0.74 -6.62 -5.18
N ASP A 36 0.19 -7.57 -5.24
CA ASP A 36 0.52 -8.28 -6.47
C ASP A 36 -0.66 -9.13 -6.94
N HIS A 37 -1.35 -9.82 -6.02
CA HIS A 37 -2.59 -10.55 -6.32
C HIS A 37 -3.72 -9.64 -6.83
N LEU A 38 -3.77 -8.39 -6.37
CA LEU A 38 -4.73 -7.38 -6.83
C LEU A 38 -4.25 -6.64 -8.10
N GLY A 39 -3.07 -6.98 -8.65
CA GLY A 39 -2.49 -6.30 -9.81
C GLY A 39 -2.05 -4.86 -9.56
N ILE A 40 -1.87 -4.46 -8.30
CA ILE A 40 -1.57 -3.08 -7.92
C ILE A 40 -0.05 -2.84 -7.91
N LEU A 41 0.47 -2.32 -9.03
CA LEU A 41 1.86 -1.89 -9.19
C LEU A 41 2.36 -1.05 -8.02
N ASN A 42 3.62 -1.21 -7.62
CA ASN A 42 4.21 -0.56 -6.44
C ASN A 42 3.98 0.97 -6.39
N ALA A 43 4.14 1.56 -5.19
CA ALA A 43 3.90 3.00 -5.00
C ALA A 43 4.73 3.89 -5.94
N ARG A 44 5.98 3.50 -6.24
CA ARG A 44 6.88 4.27 -7.11
C ARG A 44 6.36 4.33 -8.55
N MET A 45 5.80 3.24 -9.06
CA MET A 45 5.24 3.12 -10.42
C MET A 45 3.88 3.80 -10.55
N ARG A 46 3.15 4.00 -9.45
CA ARG A 46 1.84 4.67 -9.45
C ARG A 46 1.90 6.18 -9.25
N LYS A 47 3.08 6.73 -8.95
CA LYS A 47 3.25 8.17 -8.77
C LYS A 47 3.11 8.85 -10.13
N LYS A 48 2.01 9.57 -10.35
CA LYS A 48 1.90 10.51 -11.47
C LYS A 48 2.60 11.82 -11.09
N PHE A 49 3.43 12.32 -12.00
CA PHE A 49 4.06 13.65 -11.89
C PHE A 49 3.08 14.73 -12.29
#